data_AF-A0A821Q753-F1
#
_entry.id   AF-A0A821Q753-F1
#
_cell.length_a   1.000
_cell.length_b   1.000
_cell.length_c   1.000
_cell.angle_alpha   90.00
_cell.angle_beta   90.00
_cell.angle_gamma   90.00
#
_symmetry.space_group_name_H-M   'P 1'
#
loop_
_entity.id
_entity.type
_entity.pdbx_description
1 polymer ?
#
loop_
_entity_poly.entity_id
_entity_poly.type
_entity_poly.pdbx_seq_one_letter_code
_entity_poly.pdbx_strand_id
1 'polypeptide(L)'
;NSLNTSILYYFSRKEKQKLIDDVISIDRKHKIILPLINDKTSSKSYSILEYTHVFGRPRFCSHAKDDIFGKTCPYTNCEYTCDEKREQDADVLLMHKRDLDSKKLEKMKRNSEQIWLLWHDEPNENSPNINKYKFNWTITYRMSAEASLGAYGITVVKEKPWPMKKFNSWINEQFDKRYNQAVW
;
A
#
# COMPACT_ATOMS: atom_id res chain seq x y z
N ASN A 1 -31.01 -16.80 3.57
CA ASN A 1 -30.93 -15.34 3.84
C ASN A 1 -30.12 -14.94 5.08
N SER A 2 -29.24 -15.78 5.67
CA SER A 2 -28.48 -15.44 6.90
C SER A 2 -26.99 -15.12 6.71
N LEU A 3 -26.43 -15.25 5.51
CA LEU A 3 -25.00 -14.99 5.24
C LEU A 3 -24.65 -13.51 5.00
N ASN A 4 -25.62 -12.68 4.61
CA ASN A 4 -25.37 -11.29 4.23
C ASN A 4 -25.11 -10.38 5.46
N THR A 5 -25.68 -10.74 6.61
CA THR A 5 -25.50 -10.00 7.88
C THR A 5 -24.13 -10.22 8.49
N SER A 6 -23.48 -11.38 8.34
CA SER A 6 -22.17 -11.64 8.96
C SER A 6 -21.03 -10.91 8.26
N ILE A 7 -21.07 -10.78 6.93
CA ILE A 7 -20.01 -10.14 6.16
C ILE A 7 -20.09 -8.62 6.22
N LEU A 8 -21.30 -8.03 6.11
CA LEU A 8 -21.50 -6.61 6.32
C LEU A 8 -21.14 -6.20 7.75
N TYR A 9 -21.45 -7.06 8.73
CA TYR A 9 -21.01 -6.87 10.11
C TYR A 9 -19.49 -6.91 10.25
N TYR A 10 -18.80 -7.85 9.58
CA TYR A 10 -17.33 -7.89 9.57
C TYR A 10 -16.73 -6.60 9.02
N PHE A 11 -17.21 -6.12 7.86
CA PHE A 11 -16.71 -4.87 7.25
C PHE A 11 -17.00 -3.65 8.12
N SER A 12 -18.21 -3.54 8.68
CA SER A 12 -18.57 -2.46 9.61
C SER A 12 -17.68 -2.47 10.87
N ARG A 13 -17.39 -3.65 11.44
CA ARG A 13 -16.44 -3.76 12.55
C ARG A 13 -15.02 -3.37 12.16
N LYS A 14 -14.57 -3.76 10.97
CA LYS A 14 -13.24 -3.41 10.45
C LYS A 14 -13.11 -1.91 10.24
N GLU A 15 -14.10 -1.26 9.64
CA GLU A 15 -14.15 0.21 9.49
C GLU A 15 -14.16 0.92 10.84
N LYS A 16 -14.96 0.43 11.81
CA LYS A 16 -14.97 0.97 13.17
C LYS A 16 -13.61 0.81 13.86
N GLN A 17 -12.94 -0.32 13.69
CA GLN A 17 -11.60 -0.54 14.24
C GLN A 17 -10.58 0.40 13.60
N LYS A 18 -10.62 0.57 12.27
CA LYS A 18 -9.77 1.53 11.55
C LYS A 18 -9.97 2.95 12.10
N LEU A 19 -11.22 3.37 12.30
CA LEU A 19 -11.53 4.69 12.86
C LEU A 19 -10.94 4.87 14.26
N ILE A 20 -11.06 3.85 15.12
CA ILE A 20 -10.46 3.87 16.47
C ILE A 20 -8.93 3.96 16.38
N ASP A 21 -8.30 3.14 15.54
CA ASP A 21 -6.85 3.13 15.34
C ASP A 21 -6.36 4.46 14.78
N ASP A 22 -7.11 5.09 13.86
CA ASP A 22 -6.82 6.42 13.31
C ASP A 22 -6.88 7.48 14.41
N VAL A 23 -7.94 7.49 15.25
CA VAL A 23 -8.07 8.43 16.38
C VAL A 23 -6.91 8.29 17.35
N ILE A 24 -6.56 7.07 17.75
CA ILE A 24 -5.43 6.81 18.65
C ILE A 24 -4.11 7.24 18.01
N SER A 25 -3.94 7.00 16.70
CA SER A 25 -2.71 7.35 15.99
C SER A 25 -2.55 8.85 15.81
N ILE A 26 -3.65 9.59 15.61
CA ILE A 26 -3.66 11.06 15.57
C ILE A 26 -3.33 11.64 16.95
N ASP A 27 -3.98 11.14 18.01
CA ASP A 27 -3.73 11.56 19.39
C ASP A 27 -2.26 11.40 19.78
N ARG A 28 -1.66 10.27 19.40
CA ARG A 28 -0.24 9.98 19.60
C ARG A 28 0.69 10.70 18.62
N LYS A 29 0.16 11.50 17.69
CA LYS A 29 0.91 12.17 16.61
C LYS A 29 1.72 11.20 15.73
N HIS A 30 1.28 9.95 15.66
CA HIS A 30 1.82 8.96 14.74
C HIS A 30 1.25 9.12 13.33
N LYS A 31 0.08 9.77 13.20
CA LYS A 31 -0.59 9.97 11.91
C LYS A 31 -1.09 11.40 11.80
N ILE A 32 -0.90 11.99 10.63
CA ILE A 32 -1.50 13.28 10.25
C ILE A 32 -2.56 12.96 9.20
N ILE A 33 -3.84 13.10 9.56
CA ILE A 33 -4.93 13.06 8.58
C ILE A 33 -5.22 14.51 8.18
N LEU A 34 -4.82 14.86 6.98
CA LEU A 34 -5.25 16.13 6.39
C LEU A 34 -6.70 15.98 5.95
N PRO A 35 -7.58 16.98 6.21
CA PRO A 35 -8.93 16.96 5.66
C PRO A 35 -8.84 16.84 4.14
N LEU A 36 -9.80 16.14 3.54
CA LEU A 36 -9.97 16.13 2.08
C LEU A 36 -10.32 17.55 1.64
N ILE A 37 -9.31 18.37 1.39
CA ILE A 37 -9.51 19.66 0.75
C ILE A 37 -9.84 19.34 -0.70
N ASN A 38 -11.04 19.72 -1.13
CA ASN A 38 -11.49 19.66 -2.52
C ASN A 38 -10.75 20.70 -3.37
N ASP A 39 -9.43 20.74 -3.27
CA ASP A 39 -8.58 21.63 -4.04
C ASP A 39 -8.39 21.00 -5.43
N LYS A 40 -9.46 21.04 -6.24
CA LYS A 40 -9.41 20.71 -7.67
C LYS A 40 -8.49 21.66 -8.45
N THR A 41 -7.87 22.62 -7.77
CA THR A 41 -7.15 23.78 -8.29
C THR A 41 -5.64 23.77 -8.00
N SER A 42 -5.10 22.77 -7.29
CA SER A 42 -3.64 22.64 -7.19
C SER A 42 -3.05 22.23 -8.54
N SER A 43 -2.33 23.14 -9.18
CA SER A 43 -1.56 22.86 -10.41
C SER A 43 -0.32 21.99 -10.15
N LYS A 44 0.03 21.77 -8.88
CA LYS A 44 1.20 20.95 -8.53
C LYS A 44 0.86 19.48 -8.71
N SER A 45 1.59 18.84 -9.63
CA SER A 45 1.59 17.38 -9.75
C SER A 45 2.61 16.79 -8.77
N TYR A 46 2.28 15.66 -8.18
CA TYR A 46 3.13 14.92 -7.26
C TYR A 46 3.56 13.61 -7.90
N SER A 47 4.84 13.28 -7.78
CA SER A 47 5.45 12.10 -8.36
C SER A 47 5.83 11.09 -7.27
N ILE A 48 5.39 9.86 -7.44
CA ILE A 48 5.66 8.73 -6.55
C ILE A 48 6.52 7.74 -7.33
N LEU A 49 7.78 7.60 -6.94
CA LEU A 49 8.72 6.64 -7.53
C LEU A 49 8.74 5.34 -6.73
N GLU A 50 8.51 4.22 -7.41
CA GLU A 50 8.87 2.89 -6.93
C GLU A 50 10.39 2.73 -6.94
N TYR A 51 11.06 3.16 -5.87
CA TYR A 51 12.52 3.20 -5.80
C TYR A 51 13.14 1.81 -5.64
N THR A 52 12.50 0.95 -4.86
CA THR A 52 12.82 -0.47 -4.85
C THR A 52 11.59 -1.27 -5.23
N HIS A 53 11.82 -2.33 -5.98
CA HIS A 53 10.80 -3.30 -6.30
C HIS A 53 10.27 -4.02 -5.05
N VAL A 54 9.07 -4.59 -5.17
CA VAL A 54 8.47 -5.41 -4.12
C VAL A 54 8.72 -6.88 -4.47
N PHE A 55 9.60 -7.54 -3.72
CA PHE A 55 10.10 -8.90 -3.99
C PHE A 55 10.76 -9.01 -5.38
N GLY A 56 11.65 -8.07 -5.69
CA GLY A 56 12.41 -8.05 -6.94
C GLY A 56 11.58 -7.81 -8.21
N ARG A 57 10.28 -7.49 -8.10
CA ARG A 57 9.43 -7.16 -9.25
C ARG A 57 8.74 -5.80 -9.11
N PRO A 58 8.57 -5.08 -10.23
CA PRO A 58 7.83 -3.84 -10.21
C PRO A 58 6.38 -4.07 -9.78
N ARG A 59 5.93 -3.38 -8.74
CA ARG A 59 4.62 -3.61 -8.13
C ARG A 59 3.51 -2.97 -8.93
N PHE A 60 3.67 -1.72 -9.34
CA PHE A 60 2.58 -0.92 -9.91
C PHE A 60 2.88 -0.28 -11.27
N CYS A 61 4.10 -0.41 -11.81
CA CYS A 61 4.49 0.26 -13.06
C CYS A 61 3.63 -0.11 -14.28
N SER A 62 3.05 -1.32 -14.29
CA SER A 62 2.17 -1.81 -15.34
C SER A 62 0.68 -1.63 -15.03
N HIS A 63 0.34 -1.05 -13.88
CA HIS A 63 -1.04 -0.91 -13.42
C HIS A 63 -1.62 0.44 -13.85
N ALA A 64 -2.91 0.46 -14.12
CA ALA A 64 -3.59 1.72 -14.37
C ALA A 64 -3.66 2.53 -13.07
N LYS A 65 -3.74 3.86 -13.18
CA LYS A 65 -3.87 4.77 -12.04
C LYS A 65 -4.99 4.38 -11.07
N ASP A 66 -6.12 3.95 -11.61
CA ASP A 66 -7.28 3.50 -10.85
C ASP A 66 -7.03 2.22 -10.06
N ASP A 67 -6.14 1.36 -10.53
CA ASP A 67 -5.75 0.12 -9.82
C ASP A 67 -4.78 0.41 -8.68
N ILE A 68 -4.00 1.50 -8.79
CA ILE A 68 -3.03 1.93 -7.79
C ILE A 68 -3.71 2.72 -6.67
N PHE A 69 -4.48 3.75 -7.03
CA PHE A 69 -5.07 4.71 -6.08
C PHE A 69 -6.54 4.44 -5.78
N GLY A 70 -7.21 3.60 -6.56
CA GLY A 70 -8.63 3.32 -6.46
C GLY A 70 -9.48 4.25 -7.33
N LYS A 71 -10.53 3.69 -7.95
CA LYS A 71 -11.48 4.38 -8.85
C LYS A 71 -12.20 5.58 -8.24
N THR A 72 -12.29 5.62 -6.91
CA THR A 72 -12.97 6.69 -6.16
C THR A 72 -11.99 7.70 -5.55
N CYS A 73 -10.69 7.60 -5.88
CA CYS A 73 -9.71 8.56 -5.39
C CYS A 73 -10.02 9.96 -5.97
N PRO A 74 -10.26 10.98 -5.12
CA PRO A 74 -10.59 12.32 -5.60
C PRO A 74 -9.36 13.06 -6.17
N TYR A 75 -8.15 12.54 -5.94
CA TYR A 75 -6.90 13.16 -6.35
C TYR A 75 -6.42 12.64 -7.71
N THR A 76 -6.29 13.56 -8.67
CA THR A 76 -5.87 13.25 -10.04
C THR A 76 -4.49 13.80 -10.38
N ASN A 77 -3.84 14.54 -9.48
CA ASN A 77 -2.54 15.16 -9.68
C ASN A 77 -1.36 14.28 -9.22
N CYS A 78 -1.58 12.99 -8.93
CA CYS A 78 -0.50 12.05 -8.60
C CYS A 78 -0.06 11.24 -9.82
N GLU A 79 1.24 11.14 -10.05
CA GLU A 79 1.90 10.28 -11.04
C GLU A 79 2.65 9.16 -10.31
N TYR A 80 2.49 7.91 -10.76
CA TYR A 80 3.29 6.79 -10.29
C TYR A 80 4.30 6.42 -11.37
N THR A 81 5.58 6.28 -11.00
CA THR A 81 6.66 5.96 -11.93
C THR A 81 7.63 4.95 -11.33
N CYS A 82 8.37 4.27 -12.20
CA CYS A 82 9.43 3.33 -11.85
C CYS A 82 10.74 3.66 -12.58
N ASP A 83 10.81 4.86 -13.16
CA ASP A 83 12.03 5.36 -13.77
C ASP A 83 12.98 5.82 -12.66
N GLU A 84 14.00 5.02 -12.37
CA GLU A 84 15.02 5.33 -11.36
C GLU A 84 15.72 6.68 -11.59
N LYS A 85 15.71 7.21 -12.82
CA LYS A 85 16.26 8.55 -13.11
C LYS A 85 15.50 9.65 -12.38
N ARG A 86 14.27 9.38 -11.96
CA ARG A 86 13.41 10.31 -11.21
C ARG A 86 13.73 10.33 -9.70
N GLU A 87 14.77 9.62 -9.25
CA GLU A 87 15.11 9.49 -7.83
C GLU A 87 15.25 10.83 -7.10
N GLN A 88 15.85 11.83 -7.74
CA GLN A 88 16.18 13.10 -7.08
C GLN A 88 15.04 14.13 -7.11
N ASP A 89 14.17 14.08 -8.12
CA ASP A 89 13.05 14.99 -8.33
C ASP A 89 11.69 14.40 -7.91
N ALA A 90 11.63 13.10 -7.62
CA ALA A 90 10.41 12.49 -7.09
C ALA A 90 10.01 13.10 -5.74
N ASP A 91 8.72 13.41 -5.57
CA ASP A 91 8.19 13.91 -4.30
C ASP A 91 8.15 12.80 -3.24
N VAL A 92 7.89 11.56 -3.65
CA VAL A 92 7.83 10.38 -2.78
C VAL A 92 8.69 9.25 -3.34
N LEU A 93 9.52 8.65 -2.50
CA LEU A 93 10.24 7.41 -2.77
C LEU A 93 9.63 6.27 -1.99
N LEU A 94 9.05 5.31 -2.72
CA LEU A 94 8.50 4.09 -2.18
C LEU A 94 9.59 3.02 -2.13
N MET A 95 9.92 2.55 -0.93
CA MET A 95 11.02 1.63 -0.68
C MET A 95 10.52 0.42 0.10
N HIS A 96 10.59 -0.75 -0.51
CA HIS A 96 10.29 -2.04 0.09
C HIS A 96 11.42 -2.51 1.00
N LYS A 97 11.08 -2.85 2.24
CA LYS A 97 12.06 -3.16 3.29
C LYS A 97 13.04 -4.27 2.88
N ARG A 98 12.53 -5.36 2.29
CA ARG A 98 13.36 -6.53 1.92
C ARG A 98 14.28 -6.27 0.72
N ASP A 99 13.89 -5.38 -0.18
CA ASP A 99 14.63 -5.07 -1.41
C ASP A 99 15.54 -3.83 -1.23
N LEU A 100 15.62 -3.26 -0.03
CA LEU A 100 16.47 -2.13 0.29
C LEU A 100 17.96 -2.52 0.32
N ASP A 101 18.75 -1.82 -0.49
CA ASP A 101 20.21 -1.83 -0.39
C ASP A 101 20.70 -0.73 0.58
N SER A 102 21.16 -1.15 1.75
CA SER A 102 21.68 -0.26 2.79
C SER A 102 22.88 0.58 2.33
N LYS A 103 23.73 0.05 1.44
CA LYS A 103 24.90 0.75 0.90
C LYS A 103 24.51 1.81 -0.12
N LYS A 104 23.48 1.54 -0.94
CA LYS A 104 22.92 2.53 -1.87
C LYS A 104 22.29 3.69 -1.08
N LEU A 105 21.53 3.36 -0.05
CA LEU A 105 20.81 4.34 0.77
C LEU A 105 21.75 5.24 1.59
N GLU A 106 22.88 4.72 2.09
CA GLU A 106 23.90 5.52 2.80
C GLU A 106 24.60 6.56 1.93
N LYS A 107 24.69 6.31 0.62
CA LYS A 107 25.29 7.24 -0.35
C LYS A 107 24.29 8.25 -0.91
N MET A 108 23.00 8.01 -0.69
CA MET A 108 21.93 8.80 -1.26
C MET A 108 21.84 10.16 -0.56
N LYS A 109 21.80 11.23 -1.36
CA LYS A 109 21.55 12.57 -0.84
C LYS A 109 20.03 12.78 -0.73
N ARG A 110 19.52 12.80 0.50
CA ARG A 110 18.10 13.03 0.74
C ARG A 110 17.73 14.49 0.48
N ASN A 111 16.76 14.69 -0.42
CA ASN A 111 16.12 15.98 -0.60
C ASN A 111 15.19 16.26 0.60
N SER A 112 15.25 17.47 1.17
CA SER A 112 14.46 17.86 2.35
C SER A 112 12.95 17.92 2.09
N GLU A 113 12.55 18.08 0.83
CA GLU A 113 11.14 18.09 0.43
C GLU A 113 10.61 16.70 0.06
N GLN A 114 11.50 15.72 -0.06
CA GLN A 114 11.16 14.37 -0.49
C GLN A 114 10.74 13.48 0.69
N ILE A 115 9.62 12.79 0.50
CA ILE A 115 9.07 11.83 1.45
C ILE A 115 9.65 10.45 1.15
N TRP A 116 10.26 9.83 2.15
CA TRP A 116 10.68 8.43 2.07
C TRP A 116 9.61 7.55 2.73
N LEU A 117 8.99 6.69 1.93
CA LEU A 117 7.86 5.84 2.30
C LEU A 117 8.34 4.38 2.37
N LEU A 118 8.41 3.83 3.59
CA LEU A 118 8.86 2.46 3.83
C LEU A 118 7.69 1.49 3.69
N TRP A 119 7.73 0.60 2.70
CA TRP A 119 6.82 -0.51 2.58
C TRP A 119 7.36 -1.70 3.39
N HIS A 120 6.63 -2.09 4.43
CA HIS A 120 6.98 -3.16 5.35
C HIS A 120 5.76 -4.03 5.66
N ASP A 121 5.53 -5.03 4.82
CA ASP A 121 4.43 -5.96 5.01
C ASP A 121 4.87 -7.31 5.58
N GLU A 122 6.16 -7.61 5.57
CA GLU A 122 6.70 -8.89 6.00
C GLU A 122 6.66 -9.07 7.53
N PRO A 123 6.55 -10.31 8.02
CA PRO A 123 6.79 -10.61 9.43
C PRO A 123 8.20 -10.12 9.83
N ASN A 124 8.38 -9.74 11.10
CA ASN A 124 9.63 -9.22 11.63
C ASN A 124 10.81 -10.16 11.35
N GLU A 125 11.52 -9.92 10.26
CA GLU A 125 12.85 -10.47 10.03
C GLU A 125 13.86 -9.73 10.92
N ASN A 126 14.93 -10.42 11.34
CA ASN A 126 16.09 -9.82 11.99
C ASN A 126 16.82 -8.91 10.98
N SER A 127 16.24 -7.74 10.70
CA SER A 127 16.76 -6.80 9.71
C SER A 127 17.72 -5.80 10.36
N PRO A 128 18.68 -5.26 9.61
CA PRO A 128 19.52 -4.15 10.06
C PRO A 128 18.64 -2.98 10.56
N ASN A 129 19.16 -2.18 11.50
CA ASN A 129 18.45 -1.08 12.13
C ASN A 129 18.02 -0.01 11.10
N ILE A 130 16.84 -0.21 10.49
CA ILE A 130 16.31 0.62 9.43
C ILE A 130 15.85 2.00 9.93
N ASN A 131 15.62 2.13 11.24
CA ASN A 131 15.26 3.39 11.87
C ASN A 131 16.36 4.46 11.70
N LYS A 132 17.62 4.05 11.46
CA LYS A 132 18.72 4.99 11.19
C LYS A 132 18.47 5.89 9.98
N TYR A 133 17.66 5.44 9.02
CA TYR A 133 17.34 6.16 7.79
C TYR A 133 16.17 7.15 7.94
N LYS A 134 15.47 7.14 9.07
CA LYS A 134 14.40 8.10 9.41
C LYS A 134 13.36 8.26 8.29
N PHE A 135 12.78 7.15 7.85
CA PHE A 135 11.66 7.16 6.90
C PHE A 135 10.53 8.06 7.42
N ASN A 136 9.88 8.80 6.52
CA ASN A 136 8.80 9.71 6.89
C ASN A 136 7.55 8.91 7.25
N TRP A 137 7.19 7.97 6.37
CA TRP A 137 5.91 7.27 6.38
C TRP A 137 6.12 5.77 6.19
N THR A 138 5.10 5.00 6.52
CA THR A 138 5.07 3.55 6.35
C THR A 138 3.86 3.08 5.55
N ILE A 139 4.07 2.07 4.70
CA ILE A 139 3.02 1.22 4.13
C ILE A 139 3.06 -0.13 4.82
N THR A 140 1.95 -0.55 5.42
CA THR A 140 1.81 -1.90 5.99
C THR A 140 0.33 -2.31 6.12
N TYR A 141 0.09 -3.60 6.36
CA TYR A 141 -1.20 -4.18 6.68
C TYR A 141 -1.79 -3.65 8.00
N ARG A 142 -0.99 -3.02 8.86
CA ARG A 142 -1.48 -2.36 10.08
C ARG A 142 -2.29 -1.12 9.74
N MET A 143 -3.46 -0.98 10.34
CA MET A 143 -4.35 0.15 10.10
C MET A 143 -3.80 1.48 10.65
N SER A 144 -2.87 1.43 11.61
CA SER A 144 -2.18 2.59 12.16
C SER A 144 -1.11 3.20 11.25
N ALA A 145 -0.80 2.59 10.10
CA ALA A 145 0.15 3.13 9.14
C ALA A 145 -0.40 4.37 8.43
N GLU A 146 0.49 5.21 7.89
CA GLU A 146 0.10 6.35 7.06
C GLU A 146 -0.65 5.90 5.82
N ALA A 147 -0.17 4.83 5.18
CA ALA A 147 -0.86 4.16 4.10
C ALA A 147 -1.05 2.68 4.44
N SER A 148 -2.31 2.25 4.55
CA SER A 148 -2.63 0.84 4.77
C SER A 148 -3.09 0.22 3.46
N LEU A 149 -2.22 -0.58 2.84
CA LEU A 149 -2.56 -1.36 1.66
C LEU A 149 -2.84 -2.81 2.09
N GLY A 150 -3.89 -3.40 1.54
CA GLY A 150 -4.18 -4.83 1.72
C GLY A 150 -3.18 -5.70 0.94
N ALA A 151 -1.89 -5.65 1.25
CA ALA A 151 -0.87 -6.39 0.51
C ALA A 151 -1.05 -7.90 0.56
N TYR A 152 -1.65 -8.41 1.65
CA TYR A 152 -2.08 -9.81 1.80
C TYR A 152 -3.46 -10.11 1.22
N GLY A 153 -4.02 -9.16 0.46
CA GLY A 153 -5.34 -9.26 -0.15
C GLY A 153 -6.32 -8.22 0.40
N ILE A 154 -7.21 -7.77 -0.48
CA ILE A 154 -8.35 -6.94 -0.11
C ILE A 154 -9.56 -7.86 -0.07
N THR A 155 -10.19 -7.98 1.09
CA THR A 155 -11.50 -8.63 1.18
C THR A 155 -12.52 -7.73 0.50
N VAL A 156 -13.19 -8.24 -0.54
CA VAL A 156 -14.28 -7.53 -1.22
C VAL A 156 -15.59 -8.29 -1.02
N VAL A 157 -16.68 -7.57 -0.82
CA VAL A 157 -18.02 -8.17 -0.83
C VAL A 157 -18.30 -8.63 -2.26
N LYS A 158 -18.59 -9.92 -2.45
CA LYS A 158 -19.14 -10.40 -3.72
C LYS A 158 -20.62 -10.01 -3.77
N GLU A 159 -21.02 -9.29 -4.82
CA GLU A 159 -22.42 -8.87 -5.03
C GLU A 159 -23.41 -10.04 -5.05
N LYS A 160 -22.98 -11.23 -5.51
CA LYS A 160 -23.76 -12.48 -5.47
C LYS A 160 -22.88 -13.69 -5.14
N PRO A 161 -23.36 -14.64 -4.30
CA PRO A 161 -22.69 -15.90 -4.07
C PRO A 161 -22.63 -16.71 -5.38
N TRP A 162 -21.49 -17.36 -5.64
CA TRP A 162 -21.36 -18.22 -6.80
C TRP A 162 -22.00 -19.60 -6.54
N PRO A 163 -22.54 -20.26 -7.58
CA PRO A 163 -22.87 -21.68 -7.49
C PRO A 163 -21.65 -22.49 -7.05
N MET A 164 -21.84 -23.50 -6.19
CA MET A 164 -20.75 -24.27 -5.57
C MET A 164 -19.76 -24.83 -6.61
N LYS A 165 -20.26 -25.32 -7.75
CA LYS A 165 -19.42 -25.81 -8.86
C LYS A 165 -18.48 -24.73 -9.41
N LYS A 166 -18.99 -23.50 -9.62
CA LYS A 166 -18.20 -22.36 -10.10
C LYS A 166 -17.18 -21.93 -9.04
N PHE A 167 -17.57 -21.92 -7.77
CA PHE A 167 -16.67 -21.62 -6.66
C PHE A 167 -15.51 -22.61 -6.59
N ASN A 168 -15.78 -23.92 -6.58
CA ASN A 168 -14.76 -24.96 -6.53
C ASN A 168 -13.83 -24.91 -7.75
N SER A 169 -14.38 -24.70 -8.96
CA SER A 169 -13.58 -24.54 -10.17
C SER A 169 -12.61 -23.37 -10.06
N TRP A 170 -13.08 -22.22 -9.56
CA TRP A 170 -12.22 -21.06 -9.35
C TRP A 170 -11.17 -21.30 -8.26
N ILE A 171 -11.54 -21.95 -7.16
CA ILE A 171 -10.59 -22.29 -6.10
C ILE A 171 -9.47 -23.16 -6.65
N ASN A 172 -9.80 -24.22 -7.40
CA ASN A 172 -8.81 -25.09 -8.01
C ASN A 172 -7.91 -24.32 -8.98
N GLU A 173 -8.49 -23.52 -9.88
CA GLU A 173 -7.71 -22.70 -10.82
C GLU A 173 -6.75 -21.73 -10.10
N GLN A 174 -7.21 -21.05 -9.05
CA GLN A 174 -6.37 -20.13 -8.28
C GLN A 174 -5.33 -20.88 -7.44
N PHE A 175 -5.67 -22.06 -6.93
CA PHE A 175 -4.73 -22.92 -6.23
C PHE A 175 -3.62 -23.37 -7.17
N ASP A 176 -3.97 -23.91 -8.34
CA ASP A 176 -3.00 -24.38 -9.33
C ASP A 176 -2.11 -23.25 -9.82
N LYS A 177 -2.68 -22.05 -10.07
CA LYS A 177 -1.90 -20.86 -10.40
C LYS A 177 -0.87 -20.54 -9.32
N ARG A 178 -1.28 -20.51 -8.05
CA ARG A 178 -0.38 -20.21 -6.93
C ARG A 178 0.63 -21.32 -6.71
N TYR A 179 0.23 -22.59 -6.76
CA TYR A 179 1.12 -23.72 -6.60
C TYR A 179 2.25 -23.69 -7.63
N ASN A 180 1.94 -23.33 -8.88
CA ASN A 180 2.90 -23.26 -9.96
C ASN A 180 3.70 -21.94 -10.02
N GLN A 181 3.29 -20.89 -9.28
CA GLN A 181 3.91 -19.55 -9.32
C GLN A 181 4.48 -19.09 -7.97
N ALA A 182 4.20 -19.80 -6.89
CA ALA A 182 4.69 -19.45 -5.56
C ALA A 182 6.21 -19.66 -5.53
N VAL A 183 6.91 -18.58 -5.21
CA VAL A 183 8.31 -18.63 -4.80
C VAL A 183 8.27 -18.99 -3.30
N TRP A 184 8.52 -20.25 -2.97
CA TRP A 184 8.73 -20.70 -1.59
C TRP A 184 10.11 -20.27 -1.10
#